data_AF-B9THW3-F1
#
_entry.id   AF-B9THW3-F1
#
_cell.length_a   1.000
_cell.length_b   1.000
_cell.length_c   1.000
_cell.angle_alpha   90.00
_cell.angle_beta   90.00
_cell.angle_gamma   90.00
#
_symmetry.space_group_name_H-M   'P 1'
#
loop_
_entity.id
_entity.type
_entity.pdbx_description
1 polymer ?
#
loop_
_entity_poly.entity_id
_entity_poly.type
_entity_poly.pdbx_seq_one_letter_code
_entity_poly.pdbx_strand_id
1 'polypeptide(L)'
;MLPATLAAPVLGLAHWLVQLLAQCLQWFSAMRYAVWSAPQPPFWLFCWAMFGTLWLLAPRGWPVRWLGLATWIPLLAAEPAHPAPGRMTVTAFDVGQGMALLIETSGHRLLYDTGPAYSPDSNAGSRVLLPYLRARGINALDGMVVSHSDADHAGGALSVLEGVRTGWVLSSLSPHHAIARAARQHVHCAAGQHWRWDGIDFEVLHPLPGSYANPALKANARSCTLKITAGHASMLLAGDIEAEQEAQLLDHAADRLPADVLIAPHHGLCNPTFCCAGND
;
A
#
# COMPACT_ATOMS: atom_id res chain seq x y z
N MET A 1 -27.50 -45.62 10.77
CA MET A 1 -26.76 -45.40 9.52
C MET A 1 -27.77 -45.43 8.37
N LEU A 2 -27.87 -44.36 7.58
CA LEU A 2 -28.76 -44.37 6.41
C LEU A 2 -28.28 -45.47 5.42
N PRO A 3 -29.20 -46.24 4.81
CA PRO A 3 -28.83 -47.17 3.74
C PRO A 3 -28.08 -46.43 2.63
N ALA A 4 -27.06 -47.05 2.04
CA ALA A 4 -26.22 -46.42 1.01
C ALA A 4 -27.05 -45.86 -0.18
N THR A 5 -28.17 -46.52 -0.48
CA THR A 5 -29.13 -46.12 -1.52
C THR A 5 -29.87 -44.82 -1.23
N LEU A 6 -30.02 -44.45 0.04
CA LEU A 6 -30.62 -43.19 0.49
C LEU A 6 -29.56 -42.13 0.86
N ALA A 7 -28.39 -42.56 1.32
CA ALA A 7 -27.30 -41.66 1.67
C ALA A 7 -26.73 -40.92 0.43
N ALA A 8 -26.52 -41.62 -0.67
CA ALA A 8 -25.98 -41.05 -1.91
C ALA A 8 -26.85 -39.92 -2.52
N PRO A 9 -28.18 -40.07 -2.71
CA PRO A 9 -29.00 -38.99 -3.26
C PRO A 9 -29.15 -37.81 -2.29
N VAL A 10 -29.18 -38.06 -0.98
CA VAL A 10 -29.22 -36.99 0.03
C VAL A 10 -27.93 -36.18 0.02
N LEU A 11 -26.76 -36.84 -0.06
CA LEU A 11 -25.47 -36.16 -0.21
C LEU A 11 -25.37 -35.42 -1.55
N GLY A 12 -25.88 -36.00 -2.64
CA GLY A 12 -25.94 -35.35 -3.95
C GLY A 12 -26.79 -34.08 -3.94
N LEU A 13 -27.97 -34.12 -3.31
CA LEU A 13 -28.84 -32.95 -3.15
C LEU A 13 -28.17 -31.88 -2.27
N ALA A 14 -27.55 -32.28 -1.16
CA ALA A 14 -26.81 -31.35 -0.30
C ALA A 14 -25.66 -30.67 -1.06
N HIS A 15 -24.89 -31.43 -1.85
CA HIS A 15 -23.84 -30.88 -2.69
C HIS A 15 -24.38 -29.90 -3.74
N TRP A 16 -25.48 -30.25 -4.41
CA TRP A 16 -26.14 -29.37 -5.39
C TRP A 16 -26.63 -28.06 -4.76
N LEU A 17 -27.24 -28.11 -3.57
CA LEU A 17 -27.68 -26.92 -2.84
C LEU A 17 -26.50 -26.03 -2.42
N VAL A 18 -25.40 -26.63 -1.98
CA VAL A 18 -24.16 -25.88 -1.64
C VAL A 18 -23.55 -25.24 -2.89
N GLN A 19 -23.53 -25.95 -4.04
CA GLN A 19 -23.07 -25.39 -5.31
C GLN A 19 -23.94 -24.20 -5.76
N LEU A 20 -25.26 -24.33 -5.66
CA LEU A 20 -26.18 -23.25 -6.00
C LEU A 20 -25.95 -22.02 -5.10
N LEU A 21 -25.82 -22.22 -3.79
CA LEU A 21 -25.47 -21.15 -2.85
C LEU A 21 -24.13 -20.49 -3.21
N ALA A 22 -23.10 -21.30 -3.51
CA ALA A 22 -21.79 -20.79 -3.88
C ALA A 22 -21.85 -19.95 -5.16
N GLN A 23 -22.60 -20.37 -6.18
CA GLN A 23 -22.82 -19.60 -7.41
C GLN A 23 -23.55 -18.29 -7.13
N CYS A 24 -24.58 -18.29 -6.29
CA CYS A 24 -25.27 -17.07 -5.88
C CYS A 24 -24.32 -16.11 -5.14
N LEU A 25 -23.51 -16.63 -4.21
CA LEU A 25 -22.53 -15.81 -3.47
C LEU A 25 -21.43 -15.26 -4.38
N GLN A 26 -20.96 -16.04 -5.36
CA GLN A 26 -20.01 -15.56 -6.37
C GLN A 26 -20.60 -14.45 -7.24
N TRP A 27 -21.88 -14.57 -7.61
CA TRP A 27 -22.57 -13.51 -8.34
C TRP A 27 -22.69 -12.23 -7.52
N PHE A 28 -23.02 -12.34 -6.23
CA PHE A 28 -23.02 -11.18 -5.32
C PHE A 28 -21.62 -10.60 -5.16
N SER A 29 -20.59 -11.42 -4.94
CA SER A 29 -19.23 -10.91 -4.71
C SER A 29 -18.61 -10.25 -5.95
N ALA A 30 -19.03 -10.64 -7.15
CA ALA A 30 -18.62 -10.01 -8.40
C ALA A 30 -19.25 -8.62 -8.62
N MET A 31 -20.26 -8.23 -7.84
CA MET A 31 -20.92 -6.94 -7.97
C MET A 31 -20.03 -5.82 -7.40
N ARG A 32 -19.76 -4.79 -8.19
CA ARG A 32 -18.85 -3.67 -7.85
C ARG A 32 -19.19 -2.95 -6.53
N TYR A 33 -20.44 -3.02 -6.09
CA TYR A 33 -20.93 -2.39 -4.86
C TYR A 33 -21.25 -3.39 -3.75
N ALA A 34 -20.93 -4.68 -3.93
CA ALA A 34 -21.13 -5.69 -2.88
C ALA A 34 -20.31 -5.38 -1.63
N VAL A 35 -19.13 -4.77 -1.83
CA VAL A 35 -18.29 -4.23 -0.77
C VAL A 35 -17.99 -2.78 -1.09
N TRP A 36 -18.63 -1.86 -0.36
CA TRP A 36 -18.26 -0.45 -0.35
C TRP A 36 -17.39 -0.16 0.86
N SER A 37 -16.18 0.34 0.62
CA SER A 37 -15.28 0.82 1.66
C SER A 37 -15.39 2.34 1.76
N ALA A 38 -16.02 2.82 2.83
CA ALA A 38 -16.00 4.23 3.20
C ALA A 38 -14.85 4.52 4.17
N PRO A 39 -14.24 5.71 4.14
CA PRO A 39 -13.27 6.10 5.16
C PRO A 39 -13.91 6.04 6.55
N GLN A 40 -13.13 5.60 7.54
CA GLN A 40 -13.58 5.60 8.93
C GLN A 40 -13.95 7.03 9.35
N PRO A 41 -15.20 7.29 9.75
CA PRO A 41 -15.62 8.63 10.10
C PRO A 41 -14.96 9.06 11.41
N PRO A 42 -14.69 10.37 11.58
CA PRO A 42 -14.33 10.89 12.88
C PRO A 42 -15.48 10.63 13.87
N PHE A 43 -15.12 10.40 15.14
CA PHE A 43 -16.06 9.96 16.17
C PHE A 43 -17.30 10.86 16.31
N TRP A 44 -17.13 12.17 16.12
CA TRP A 44 -18.25 13.12 16.18
C TRP A 44 -19.25 12.94 15.02
N LEU A 45 -18.79 12.60 13.81
CA LEU A 45 -19.68 12.29 12.68
C LEU A 45 -20.46 11.01 12.94
N PHE A 46 -19.82 10.02 13.57
CA PHE A 46 -20.50 8.82 14.02
C PHE A 46 -21.60 9.13 15.03
N CYS A 47 -21.31 9.95 16.07
CA CYS A 47 -22.32 10.38 17.04
C CYS A 47 -23.47 11.16 16.38
N TRP A 48 -23.17 12.00 15.38
CA TRP A 48 -24.17 12.75 14.62
C TRP A 48 -25.09 11.85 13.79
N ALA A 49 -24.52 10.84 13.11
CA ALA A 49 -25.30 9.84 12.39
C ALA A 49 -26.15 9.00 13.36
N MET A 50 -25.59 8.60 14.51
CA MET A 50 -26.29 7.88 15.56
C MET A 50 -27.50 8.66 16.08
N PHE A 51 -27.34 9.97 16.33
CA PHE A 51 -28.42 10.84 16.74
C PHE A 51 -29.56 10.86 15.72
N GLY A 52 -29.25 10.99 14.42
CA GLY A 52 -30.28 10.92 13.38
C GLY A 52 -30.95 9.56 13.26
N THR A 53 -30.24 8.46 13.51
CA THR A 53 -30.83 7.12 13.60
C THR A 53 -31.84 7.03 14.75
N LEU A 54 -31.50 7.57 15.93
CA LEU A 54 -32.42 7.62 17.07
C LEU A 54 -33.65 8.49 16.76
N TRP A 55 -33.47 9.63 16.08
CA TRP A 55 -34.58 10.48 15.63
C TRP A 55 -35.47 9.76 14.62
N LEU A 56 -34.89 9.04 13.65
CA LEU A 56 -35.64 8.26 12.66
C LEU A 56 -36.51 7.18 13.33
N LEU A 57 -36.01 6.58 14.42
CA LEU A 57 -36.68 5.54 15.21
C LEU A 57 -37.63 6.08 16.30
N ALA A 58 -37.82 7.40 16.41
CA ALA A 58 -38.72 8.01 17.40
C ALA A 58 -40.17 7.47 17.31
N PRO A 59 -41.02 7.61 18.35
CA PRO A 59 -42.38 7.09 18.34
C PRO A 59 -43.27 7.61 17.19
N ARG A 60 -44.34 6.86 16.88
CA ARG A 60 -45.36 7.29 15.90
C ARG A 60 -46.03 8.58 16.41
N GLY A 61 -46.04 9.63 15.58
CA GLY A 61 -46.56 10.96 15.92
C GLY A 61 -45.49 12.05 16.07
N TRP A 62 -44.21 11.67 16.17
CA TRP A 62 -43.12 12.65 16.14
C TRP A 62 -43.00 13.28 14.73
N PRO A 63 -43.01 14.62 14.58
CA PRO A 63 -42.94 15.25 13.27
C PRO A 63 -41.58 15.02 12.61
N VAL A 64 -41.57 15.00 11.27
CA VAL A 64 -40.37 15.05 10.41
C VAL A 64 -39.25 14.03 10.72
N ARG A 65 -39.60 12.83 11.21
CA ARG A 65 -38.64 11.74 11.49
C ARG A 65 -37.68 11.41 10.34
N TRP A 66 -38.15 11.56 9.09
CA TRP A 66 -37.34 11.31 7.89
C TRP A 66 -36.13 12.25 7.77
N LEU A 67 -36.12 13.42 8.44
CA LEU A 67 -34.94 14.29 8.51
C LEU A 67 -33.77 13.64 9.26
N GLY A 68 -34.01 12.60 10.07
CA GLY A 68 -32.93 11.79 10.65
C GLY A 68 -32.00 11.18 9.59
N LEU A 69 -32.52 10.90 8.38
CA LEU A 69 -31.70 10.44 7.25
C LEU A 69 -30.72 11.53 6.75
N ALA A 70 -31.06 12.81 6.91
CA ALA A 70 -30.18 13.90 6.47
C ALA A 70 -28.89 13.96 7.29
N THR A 71 -28.87 13.47 8.53
CA THR A 71 -27.65 13.44 9.35
C THR A 71 -26.64 12.40 8.87
N TRP A 72 -27.05 11.48 7.99
CA TRP A 72 -26.16 10.51 7.36
C TRP A 72 -25.43 11.09 6.15
N ILE A 73 -25.88 12.23 5.59
CA ILE A 73 -25.24 12.84 4.40
C ILE A 73 -23.76 13.13 4.64
N PRO A 74 -23.34 13.78 5.74
CA PRO A 74 -21.92 14.02 5.99
C PRO A 74 -21.10 12.75 6.17
N LEU A 75 -21.71 11.67 6.68
CA LEU A 75 -21.07 10.36 6.81
C LEU A 75 -20.80 9.73 5.44
N LEU A 76 -21.76 9.85 4.52
CA LEU A 76 -21.66 9.33 3.16
C LEU A 76 -20.78 10.19 2.23
N ALA A 77 -20.63 11.48 2.55
CA ALA A 77 -19.84 12.45 1.80
C ALA A 77 -18.42 12.66 2.35
N ALA A 78 -18.03 11.93 3.40
CA ALA A 78 -16.70 12.04 3.98
C ALA A 78 -15.65 11.57 2.97
N GLU A 79 -14.74 12.46 2.58
CA GLU A 79 -13.59 12.13 1.75
C GLU A 79 -12.41 11.65 2.60
N PRO A 80 -11.54 10.77 2.08
CA PRO A 80 -10.28 10.44 2.72
C PRO A 80 -9.48 11.71 3.04
N ALA A 81 -8.85 11.76 4.20
CA ALA A 81 -8.00 12.89 4.55
C ALA A 81 -6.78 12.96 3.61
N HIS A 82 -6.45 14.18 3.16
CA HIS A 82 -5.27 14.49 2.38
C HIS A 82 -4.46 15.61 3.05
N PRO A 83 -3.13 15.58 3.00
CA PRO A 83 -2.32 16.71 3.45
C PRO A 83 -2.56 17.94 2.58
N ALA A 84 -2.28 19.11 3.13
CA ALA A 84 -2.32 20.35 2.36
C ALA A 84 -1.27 20.34 1.22
N PRO A 85 -1.49 21.10 0.13
CA PRO A 85 -0.50 21.22 -0.95
C PRO A 85 0.90 21.59 -0.44
N GLY A 86 1.94 21.00 -1.04
CA GLY A 86 3.34 21.17 -0.61
C GLY A 86 3.72 20.44 0.69
N ARG A 87 2.80 19.67 1.29
CA ARG A 87 3.08 18.79 2.44
C ARG A 87 2.86 17.33 2.06
N MET A 88 3.67 16.46 2.63
CA MET A 88 3.44 15.01 2.61
C MET A 88 3.16 14.49 4.00
N THR A 89 2.44 13.37 4.06
CA THR A 89 2.36 12.51 5.24
C THR A 89 2.96 11.17 4.88
N VAL A 90 3.89 10.67 5.70
CA VAL A 90 4.49 9.35 5.53
C VAL A 90 4.03 8.46 6.67
N THR A 91 3.42 7.33 6.34
CA THR A 91 3.00 6.30 7.30
C THR A 91 3.89 5.10 7.14
N ALA A 92 4.69 4.81 8.16
CA ALA A 92 5.43 3.55 8.24
C ALA A 92 4.56 2.47 8.88
N PHE A 93 4.41 1.35 8.18
CA PHE A 93 3.62 0.22 8.70
C PHE A 93 4.51 -0.68 9.56
N ASP A 94 3.99 -1.06 10.72
CA ASP A 94 4.56 -2.17 11.48
C ASP A 94 4.19 -3.49 10.79
N VAL A 95 5.15 -4.02 10.03
CA VAL A 95 5.00 -5.27 9.26
C VAL A 95 5.93 -6.37 9.77
N GLY A 96 6.60 -6.15 10.91
CA GLY A 96 7.67 -7.01 11.41
C GLY A 96 9.00 -6.75 10.70
N GLN A 97 9.67 -7.80 10.24
CA GLN A 97 10.91 -7.68 9.46
C GLN A 97 10.57 -7.31 8.02
N GLY A 98 10.97 -6.12 7.57
CA GLY A 98 10.60 -5.60 6.27
C GLY A 98 10.34 -4.09 6.28
N MET A 99 10.03 -3.57 5.10
CA MET A 99 9.62 -2.17 4.94
C MET A 99 8.29 -2.08 4.18
N ALA A 100 7.42 -1.19 4.65
CA ALA A 100 6.27 -0.71 3.88
C ALA A 100 5.94 0.71 4.34
N LEU A 101 5.92 1.65 3.40
CA LEU A 101 5.67 3.07 3.65
C LEU A 101 4.58 3.58 2.71
N LEU A 102 3.53 4.18 3.25
CA LEU A 102 2.57 4.96 2.47
C LEU A 102 2.95 6.44 2.52
N ILE A 103 3.26 7.03 1.37
CA ILE A 103 3.51 8.46 1.21
C ILE A 103 2.27 9.07 0.56
N GLU A 104 1.62 9.99 1.27
CA GLU A 104 0.45 10.72 0.79
C GLU A 104 0.82 12.19 0.55
N THR A 105 0.42 12.73 -0.59
CA THR A 105 0.45 14.16 -0.94
C THR A 105 -0.98 14.67 -1.09
N SER A 106 -1.18 15.95 -1.43
CA SER A 106 -2.54 16.50 -1.52
C SER A 106 -3.43 15.80 -2.55
N GLY A 107 -2.85 15.29 -3.64
CA GLY A 107 -3.57 14.59 -4.70
C GLY A 107 -3.12 13.16 -4.96
N HIS A 108 -1.95 12.74 -4.47
CA HIS A 108 -1.33 11.48 -4.88
C HIS A 108 -0.96 10.59 -3.70
N ARG A 109 -0.84 9.28 -3.96
CA ARG A 109 -0.40 8.26 -3.01
C ARG A 109 0.64 7.34 -3.63
N LEU A 110 1.78 7.23 -2.97
CA LEU A 110 2.86 6.31 -3.30
C LEU A 110 2.98 5.26 -2.20
N LEU A 111 3.04 3.98 -2.57
CA LEU A 111 3.44 2.93 -1.65
C LEU A 111 4.89 2.54 -1.95
N TYR A 112 5.79 2.66 -0.98
CA TYR A 112 7.18 2.22 -1.10
C TYR A 112 7.38 0.95 -0.27
N ASP A 113 7.73 -0.15 -0.94
CA ASP A 113 7.74 -1.52 -0.44
C ASP A 113 6.42 -1.97 0.19
N THR A 114 6.31 -3.27 0.43
CA THR A 114 5.04 -3.93 0.76
C THR A 114 5.13 -4.93 1.90
N GLY A 115 6.29 -4.97 2.57
CA GLY A 115 6.55 -5.84 3.70
C GLY A 115 6.64 -7.34 3.36
N PRO A 116 6.79 -8.18 4.39
CA PRO A 116 7.07 -9.60 4.25
C PRO A 116 5.93 -10.47 3.74
N ALA A 117 6.31 -11.54 3.05
CA ALA A 117 5.51 -12.76 2.95
C ALA A 117 5.74 -13.62 4.21
N TYR A 118 4.67 -13.84 5.00
CA TYR A 118 4.74 -14.65 6.22
C TYR A 118 4.54 -16.15 5.94
N SER A 119 3.71 -16.47 4.95
CA SER A 119 3.44 -17.83 4.47
C SER A 119 2.90 -17.78 3.03
N PRO A 120 2.71 -18.93 2.35
CA PRO A 120 2.14 -18.95 1.00
C PRO A 120 0.78 -18.23 0.88
N ASP A 121 -0.03 -18.24 1.95
CA ASP A 121 -1.37 -17.67 1.97
C ASP A 121 -1.46 -16.36 2.77
N SER A 122 -0.34 -15.82 3.26
CA SER A 122 -0.33 -14.67 4.17
C SER A 122 0.88 -13.78 3.98
N ASN A 123 0.64 -12.48 3.83
CA ASN A 123 1.68 -11.46 3.69
C ASN A 123 1.23 -10.14 4.34
N ALA A 124 2.15 -9.20 4.47
CA ALA A 124 1.89 -7.85 4.99
C ALA A 124 0.86 -7.09 4.14
N GLY A 125 0.87 -7.32 2.82
CA GLY A 125 -0.14 -6.81 1.89
C GLY A 125 -1.57 -7.13 2.33
N SER A 126 -1.89 -8.40 2.52
CA SER A 126 -3.24 -8.87 2.86
C SER A 126 -3.62 -8.63 4.33
N ARG A 127 -2.65 -8.64 5.25
CA ARG A 127 -2.90 -8.52 6.71
C ARG A 127 -2.82 -7.11 7.27
N VAL A 128 -2.02 -6.24 6.68
CA VAL A 128 -1.74 -4.90 7.23
C VAL A 128 -2.15 -3.82 6.24
N LEU A 129 -1.58 -3.84 5.04
CA LEU A 129 -1.74 -2.75 4.07
C LEU A 129 -3.18 -2.68 3.53
N LEU A 130 -3.73 -3.78 3.00
CA LEU A 130 -5.08 -3.77 2.44
C LEU A 130 -6.16 -3.41 3.48
N PRO A 131 -6.15 -3.96 4.72
CA PRO A 131 -7.07 -3.52 5.77
C PRO A 131 -6.94 -2.02 6.07
N TYR A 132 -5.72 -1.50 6.19
CA TYR A 132 -5.48 -0.09 6.45
C TYR A 132 -6.00 0.81 5.32
N LEU A 133 -5.63 0.50 4.07
CA LEU A 133 -6.05 1.26 2.90
C LEU A 133 -7.58 1.27 2.78
N ARG A 134 -8.24 0.13 2.98
CA ARG A 134 -9.71 0.03 2.99
C ARG A 134 -10.35 0.84 4.11
N ALA A 135 -9.82 0.76 5.33
CA ALA A 135 -10.33 1.53 6.46
C ALA A 135 -10.21 3.05 6.24
N ARG A 136 -9.23 3.49 5.45
CA ARG A 136 -9.02 4.87 5.03
C ARG A 136 -9.79 5.25 3.76
N GLY A 137 -10.55 4.33 3.15
CA GLY A 137 -11.25 4.57 1.89
C GLY A 137 -10.32 4.71 0.67
N ILE A 138 -9.06 4.28 0.79
CA ILE A 138 -8.05 4.35 -0.27
C ILE A 138 -8.23 3.15 -1.21
N ASN A 139 -8.77 3.42 -2.39
CA ASN A 139 -9.04 2.41 -3.42
C ASN A 139 -8.12 2.51 -4.64
N ALA A 140 -7.20 3.47 -4.63
CA ALA A 140 -6.20 3.66 -5.66
C ALA A 140 -4.89 4.21 -5.09
N LEU A 141 -3.79 3.79 -5.70
CA LEU A 141 -2.44 4.30 -5.55
C LEU A 141 -1.98 4.83 -6.91
N ASP A 142 -1.33 5.98 -6.92
CA ASP A 142 -0.78 6.58 -8.14
C ASP A 142 0.48 5.83 -8.56
N GLY A 143 1.30 5.45 -7.59
CA GLY A 143 2.50 4.65 -7.81
C GLY A 143 2.73 3.62 -6.70
N MET A 144 3.48 2.58 -7.05
CA MET A 144 4.11 1.68 -6.09
C MET A 144 5.58 1.52 -6.45
N VAL A 145 6.48 1.74 -5.50
CA VAL A 145 7.90 1.44 -5.62
C VAL A 145 8.17 0.13 -4.90
N VAL A 146 8.83 -0.81 -5.57
CA VAL A 146 9.35 -2.04 -4.93
C VAL A 146 10.86 -2.02 -5.07
N SER A 147 11.56 -1.80 -3.96
CA SER A 147 12.99 -1.53 -3.92
C SER A 147 13.80 -2.68 -4.51
N HIS A 148 13.51 -3.92 -4.11
CA HIS A 148 14.16 -5.14 -4.60
C HIS A 148 13.27 -6.38 -4.40
N SER A 149 13.75 -7.55 -4.79
CA SER A 149 12.95 -8.78 -4.87
C SER A 149 12.79 -9.57 -3.58
N ASP A 150 13.44 -9.15 -2.48
CA ASP A 150 13.45 -9.96 -1.27
C ASP A 150 12.06 -9.97 -0.61
N ALA A 151 11.78 -11.09 0.04
CA ALA A 151 10.42 -11.41 0.47
C ALA A 151 9.90 -10.44 1.53
N ASP A 152 10.77 -9.83 2.33
CA ASP A 152 10.50 -8.81 3.36
C ASP A 152 10.21 -7.41 2.81
N HIS A 153 10.40 -7.19 1.51
CA HIS A 153 10.07 -5.94 0.81
C HIS A 153 8.97 -6.13 -0.24
N ALA A 154 9.11 -7.15 -1.09
CA ALA A 154 8.20 -7.42 -2.21
C ALA A 154 7.03 -8.35 -1.85
N GLY A 155 7.02 -8.93 -0.66
CA GLY A 155 6.11 -10.03 -0.29
C GLY A 155 4.62 -9.69 -0.32
N GLY A 156 4.26 -8.43 -0.05
CA GLY A 156 2.88 -7.94 -0.09
C GLY A 156 2.40 -7.43 -1.45
N ALA A 157 3.30 -7.24 -2.43
CA ALA A 157 3.02 -6.43 -3.61
C ALA A 157 1.94 -7.00 -4.52
N LEU A 158 1.92 -8.33 -4.74
CA LEU A 158 0.86 -8.96 -5.53
C LEU A 158 -0.51 -8.78 -4.88
N SER A 159 -0.61 -8.97 -3.56
CA SER A 159 -1.87 -8.77 -2.84
C SER A 159 -2.34 -7.31 -2.89
N VAL A 160 -1.43 -6.34 -2.86
CA VAL A 160 -1.77 -4.93 -3.05
C VAL A 160 -2.28 -4.67 -4.47
N LEU A 161 -1.59 -5.18 -5.50
CA LEU A 161 -1.99 -5.01 -6.91
C LEU A 161 -3.36 -5.63 -7.23
N GLU A 162 -3.68 -6.75 -6.57
CA GLU A 162 -4.99 -7.41 -6.68
C GLU A 162 -6.10 -6.66 -5.92
N GLY A 163 -5.76 -6.06 -4.77
CA GLY A 163 -6.74 -5.44 -3.88
C GLY A 163 -6.99 -3.95 -4.10
N VAL A 164 -6.05 -3.22 -4.71
CA VAL A 164 -6.08 -1.76 -4.90
C VAL A 164 -5.57 -1.40 -6.29
N ARG A 165 -6.28 -0.50 -6.97
CA ARG A 165 -5.85 -0.03 -8.29
C ARG A 165 -4.54 0.72 -8.16
N THR A 166 -3.51 0.27 -8.88
CA THR A 166 -2.20 0.93 -8.85
C THR A 166 -1.88 1.46 -10.25
N GLY A 167 -1.52 2.74 -10.35
CA GLY A 167 -1.23 3.41 -11.61
C GLY A 167 0.00 2.82 -12.32
N TRP A 168 1.18 3.02 -11.73
CA TRP A 168 2.43 2.44 -12.19
C TRP A 168 3.17 1.71 -11.06
N VAL A 169 4.04 0.78 -11.45
CA VAL A 169 5.00 0.13 -10.56
C VAL A 169 6.41 0.44 -11.02
N LEU A 170 7.20 1.03 -10.13
CA LEU A 170 8.62 1.31 -10.35
C LEU A 170 9.43 0.33 -9.50
N SER A 171 10.31 -0.47 -10.10
CA SER A 171 11.07 -1.45 -9.31
C SER A 171 12.37 -1.91 -9.95
N SER A 172 13.23 -2.55 -9.16
CA SER A 172 14.44 -3.20 -9.68
C SER A 172 14.23 -4.62 -10.17
N LEU A 173 12.98 -5.09 -10.13
CA LEU A 173 12.59 -6.45 -10.51
C LEU A 173 12.70 -6.66 -12.02
N SER A 174 13.11 -7.87 -12.43
CA SER A 174 13.05 -8.28 -13.83
C SER A 174 11.65 -8.07 -14.43
N PRO A 175 11.53 -7.68 -15.72
CA PRO A 175 10.22 -7.58 -16.40
C PRO A 175 9.42 -8.89 -16.40
N HIS A 176 10.10 -10.03 -16.21
CA HIS A 176 9.46 -11.35 -16.12
C HIS A 176 8.99 -11.70 -14.70
N HIS A 177 9.31 -10.89 -13.69
CA HIS A 177 8.87 -11.11 -12.33
C HIS A 177 7.35 -11.00 -12.22
N ALA A 178 6.73 -11.79 -11.34
CA ALA A 178 5.26 -11.83 -11.21
C ALA A 178 4.65 -10.44 -10.95
N ILE A 179 5.28 -9.66 -10.06
CA ILE A 179 4.86 -8.28 -9.73
C ILE A 179 4.92 -7.37 -10.97
N ALA A 180 6.01 -7.44 -11.75
CA ALA A 180 6.17 -6.63 -12.97
C ALA A 180 5.11 -6.97 -14.02
N ARG A 181 4.78 -8.26 -14.18
CA ARG A 181 3.73 -8.72 -15.10
C ARG A 181 2.31 -8.38 -14.64
N ALA A 182 2.08 -8.31 -13.33
CA ALA A 182 0.78 -7.95 -12.76
C ALA A 182 0.52 -6.44 -12.79
N ALA A 183 1.58 -5.62 -12.88
CA ALA A 183 1.47 -4.17 -12.96
C ALA A 183 0.81 -3.72 -14.28
N ARG A 184 -0.04 -2.70 -14.22
CA ARG A 184 -0.61 -2.07 -15.42
C ARG A 184 0.47 -1.42 -16.29
N GLN A 185 1.42 -0.78 -15.62
CA GLN A 185 2.61 -0.19 -16.21
C GLN A 185 3.76 -0.50 -15.26
N HIS A 186 4.77 -1.21 -15.75
CA HIS A 186 6.00 -1.47 -15.03
C HIS A 186 7.14 -0.66 -15.64
N VAL A 187 7.94 -0.04 -14.78
CA VAL A 187 9.13 0.72 -15.14
C VAL A 187 10.27 0.26 -14.24
N HIS A 188 11.46 0.07 -14.81
CA HIS A 188 12.65 -0.16 -14.00
C HIS A 188 13.04 1.11 -13.23
N CYS A 189 13.34 0.98 -11.94
CA CYS A 189 13.90 2.08 -11.18
C CYS A 189 15.36 2.30 -11.60
N ALA A 190 15.75 3.53 -11.89
CA ALA A 190 17.11 3.86 -12.26
C ALA A 190 17.45 5.29 -11.87
N ALA A 191 18.70 5.50 -11.47
CA ALA A 191 19.24 6.79 -11.10
C ALA A 191 18.96 7.84 -12.18
N GLY A 192 18.49 9.02 -11.77
CA GLY A 192 18.14 10.14 -12.64
C GLY A 192 16.67 10.22 -13.05
N GLN A 193 15.89 9.17 -12.77
CA GLN A 193 14.43 9.28 -12.84
C GLN A 193 13.92 10.24 -11.76
N HIS A 194 13.06 11.16 -12.16
CA HIS A 194 12.47 12.14 -11.25
C HIS A 194 11.03 12.44 -11.67
N TRP A 195 10.21 12.80 -10.68
CA TRP A 195 8.87 13.32 -10.91
C TRP A 195 8.49 14.27 -9.79
N ARG A 196 7.44 15.07 -10.02
CA ARG A 196 6.95 16.04 -9.05
C ARG A 196 5.44 15.90 -8.90
N TRP A 197 4.98 15.77 -7.65
CA TRP A 197 3.57 15.73 -7.30
C TRP A 197 3.27 16.76 -6.24
N ASP A 198 2.28 17.63 -6.50
CA ASP A 198 1.76 18.57 -5.50
C ASP A 198 2.82 19.46 -4.82
N GLY A 199 3.89 19.80 -5.56
CA GLY A 199 5.01 20.58 -5.04
C GLY A 199 6.09 19.77 -4.32
N ILE A 200 6.03 18.44 -4.38
CA ILE A 200 6.97 17.50 -3.75
C ILE A 200 7.75 16.79 -4.86
N ASP A 201 9.06 16.85 -4.77
CA ASP A 201 9.98 16.27 -5.74
C ASP A 201 10.41 14.88 -5.29
N PHE A 202 10.38 13.92 -6.21
CA PHE A 202 10.77 12.54 -6.01
C PHE A 202 11.89 12.21 -6.99
N GLU A 203 13.00 11.67 -6.51
CA GLU A 203 14.18 11.38 -7.31
C GLU A 203 14.75 10.01 -6.95
N VAL A 204 14.93 9.16 -7.96
CA VAL A 204 15.62 7.89 -7.82
C VAL A 204 17.12 8.15 -7.91
N LEU A 205 17.85 7.78 -6.86
CA LEU A 205 19.31 7.94 -6.78
C LEU A 205 20.07 6.66 -7.14
N HIS A 206 19.44 5.50 -6.98
CA HIS A 206 20.04 4.18 -7.23
C HIS A 206 18.91 3.19 -7.62
N PRO A 207 19.18 2.14 -8.43
CA PRO A 207 20.44 1.73 -9.03
C PRO A 207 20.86 2.55 -10.25
N LEU A 208 22.16 2.57 -10.54
CA LEU A 208 22.64 3.06 -11.83
C LEU A 208 22.07 2.20 -12.97
N PRO A 209 21.75 2.77 -14.15
CA PRO A 209 21.24 1.99 -15.28
C PRO A 209 22.10 0.77 -15.66
N GLY A 210 23.42 0.88 -15.47
CA GLY A 210 24.38 -0.21 -15.73
C GLY A 210 24.28 -1.40 -14.77
N SER A 211 23.68 -1.24 -13.58
CA SER A 211 23.56 -2.32 -12.58
C SER A 211 22.71 -3.50 -13.09
N TYR A 212 21.77 -3.25 -14.01
CA TYR A 212 20.95 -4.30 -14.61
C TYR A 212 21.73 -5.20 -15.59
N ALA A 213 22.84 -4.72 -16.14
CA ALA A 213 23.68 -5.49 -17.05
C ALA A 213 24.62 -6.46 -16.32
N ASN A 214 24.81 -6.30 -15.00
CA ASN A 214 25.70 -7.15 -14.21
C ASN A 214 24.92 -8.27 -13.49
N PRO A 215 24.93 -9.52 -13.99
CA PRO A 215 24.19 -10.62 -13.38
C PRO A 215 24.73 -11.07 -12.01
N ALA A 216 25.95 -10.65 -11.63
CA ALA A 216 26.53 -10.98 -10.33
C ALA A 216 25.97 -10.13 -9.18
N LEU A 217 25.32 -9.00 -9.47
CA LEU A 217 24.69 -8.16 -8.46
C LEU A 217 23.46 -8.86 -7.86
N LYS A 218 23.45 -8.94 -6.53
CA LYS A 218 22.30 -9.39 -5.75
C LYS A 218 21.15 -8.38 -5.82
N ALA A 219 19.98 -8.80 -5.35
CA ALA A 219 18.78 -7.97 -5.31
C ALA A 219 19.00 -6.66 -4.51
N ASN A 220 19.61 -6.77 -3.33
CA ASN A 220 19.96 -5.66 -2.42
C ASN A 220 20.80 -4.58 -3.10
N ALA A 221 21.81 -5.00 -3.85
CA ALA A 221 22.68 -4.13 -4.65
C ALA A 221 21.96 -3.46 -5.83
N ARG A 222 20.66 -3.72 -6.04
CA ARG A 222 19.80 -3.03 -7.01
C ARG A 222 18.63 -2.31 -6.34
N SER A 223 18.64 -2.14 -5.02
CA SER A 223 17.57 -1.47 -4.28
C SER A 223 17.26 -0.07 -4.85
N CYS A 224 15.97 0.21 -5.08
CA CYS A 224 15.54 1.52 -5.59
C CYS A 224 15.64 2.62 -4.53
N THR A 225 16.79 3.26 -4.38
CA THR A 225 16.94 4.36 -3.41
C THR A 225 16.19 5.61 -3.88
N LEU A 226 15.24 6.08 -3.06
CA LEU A 226 14.37 7.21 -3.38
C LEU A 226 14.59 8.38 -2.43
N LYS A 227 14.86 9.56 -3.00
CA LYS A 227 14.88 10.84 -2.32
C LYS A 227 13.54 11.54 -2.53
N ILE A 228 12.95 12.05 -1.45
CA ILE A 228 11.69 12.81 -1.49
C ILE A 228 11.93 14.16 -0.82
N THR A 229 11.57 15.25 -1.49
CA THR A 229 11.82 16.61 -1.01
C THR A 229 10.52 17.42 -1.04
N ALA A 230 10.11 17.93 0.12
CA ALA A 230 8.94 18.78 0.33
C ALA A 230 9.37 20.13 0.90
N GLY A 231 9.66 21.10 0.03
CA GLY A 231 10.19 22.41 0.43
C GLY A 231 11.60 22.28 1.02
N HIS A 232 11.74 22.59 2.31
CA HIS A 232 13.02 22.49 3.02
C HIS A 232 13.22 21.15 3.74
N ALA A 233 12.18 20.31 3.81
CA ALA A 233 12.25 19.00 4.45
C ALA A 233 12.45 17.92 3.40
N SER A 234 13.21 16.88 3.73
CA SER A 234 13.53 15.80 2.82
C SER A 234 13.72 14.46 3.52
N MET A 235 13.39 13.40 2.79
CA MET A 235 13.45 12.02 3.25
C MET A 235 14.25 11.18 2.26
N LEU A 236 15.13 10.31 2.76
CA LEU A 236 15.88 9.34 1.96
C LEU A 236 15.45 7.92 2.34
N LEU A 237 14.92 7.19 1.35
CA LEU A 237 14.57 5.78 1.45
C LEU A 237 15.68 4.98 0.80
N ALA A 238 16.61 4.46 1.59
CA ALA A 238 17.79 3.79 1.06
C ALA A 238 17.46 2.45 0.38
N GLY A 239 16.38 1.78 0.82
CA GLY A 239 16.19 0.35 0.56
C GLY A 239 17.30 -0.45 1.25
N ASP A 240 17.59 -1.65 0.78
CA ASP A 240 18.61 -2.53 1.38
C ASP A 240 19.93 -2.46 0.60
N ILE A 241 20.38 -1.25 0.28
CA ILE A 241 21.70 -1.06 -0.32
C ILE A 241 22.82 -1.42 0.67
N GLU A 242 23.87 -2.07 0.16
CA GLU A 242 25.04 -2.47 0.95
C GLU A 242 26.15 -1.40 0.88
N ALA A 243 27.23 -1.57 1.63
CA ALA A 243 28.33 -0.60 1.76
C ALA A 243 28.92 -0.14 0.41
N GLU A 244 28.98 -1.04 -0.57
CA GLU A 244 29.47 -0.71 -1.91
C GLU A 244 28.55 0.29 -2.61
N GLN A 245 27.23 0.11 -2.50
CA GLN A 245 26.25 1.03 -3.08
C GLN A 245 26.15 2.34 -2.28
N GLU A 246 26.33 2.30 -0.95
CA GLU A 246 26.48 3.52 -0.14
C GLU A 246 27.69 4.35 -0.61
N ALA A 247 28.84 3.71 -0.84
CA ALA A 247 30.03 4.38 -1.37
C ALA A 247 29.81 4.94 -2.78
N GLN A 248 29.16 4.18 -3.67
CA GLN A 248 28.80 4.67 -5.01
C GLN A 248 27.92 5.92 -4.95
N LEU A 249 26.92 5.93 -4.06
CA LEU A 249 26.04 7.08 -3.86
C LEU A 249 26.81 8.30 -3.35
N LEU A 250 27.78 8.12 -2.44
CA LEU A 250 28.65 9.22 -2.01
C LEU A 250 29.51 9.74 -3.17
N ASP A 251 30.01 8.87 -4.03
CA ASP A 251 30.86 9.28 -5.15
C ASP A 251 30.10 10.08 -6.22
N HIS A 252 28.83 9.74 -6.51
CA HIS A 252 28.08 10.33 -7.63
C HIS A 252 26.85 11.18 -7.23
N ALA A 253 26.50 11.24 -5.96
CA ALA A 253 25.31 11.93 -5.47
C ALA A 253 25.48 12.54 -4.07
N ALA A 254 26.71 12.75 -3.56
CA ALA A 254 26.95 13.30 -2.23
C ALA A 254 26.17 14.59 -1.92
N ASP A 255 25.98 15.46 -2.91
CA ASP A 255 25.23 16.71 -2.79
C ASP A 255 23.71 16.50 -2.64
N ARG A 256 23.18 15.36 -3.07
CA ARG A 256 21.75 14.99 -3.04
C ARG A 256 21.36 14.12 -1.84
N LEU A 257 22.33 13.50 -1.18
CA LEU A 257 22.11 12.60 -0.04
C LEU A 257 21.62 13.27 1.27
N PRO A 258 22.00 14.51 1.63
CA PRO A 258 21.60 15.12 2.90
C PRO A 258 20.07 15.08 3.06
N ALA A 259 19.58 14.48 4.15
CA ALA A 259 18.16 14.29 4.41
C ALA A 259 17.82 14.56 5.88
N ASP A 260 16.63 15.11 6.14
CA ASP A 260 16.13 15.31 7.50
C ASP A 260 15.67 13.98 8.13
N VAL A 261 15.18 13.07 7.30
CA VAL A 261 14.77 11.72 7.69
C VAL A 261 15.45 10.70 6.77
N LEU A 262 16.23 9.80 7.36
CA LEU A 262 16.80 8.65 6.67
C LEU A 262 16.12 7.38 7.17
N ILE A 263 15.59 6.57 6.25
CA ILE A 263 15.26 5.18 6.54
C ILE A 263 16.48 4.36 6.16
N ALA A 264 17.21 3.93 7.19
CA ALA A 264 18.47 3.22 7.06
C ALA A 264 18.31 1.88 6.31
N PRO A 265 19.35 1.42 5.60
CA PRO A 265 19.34 0.12 4.97
C PRO A 265 19.18 -1.05 5.95
N HIS A 266 18.75 -2.21 5.44
CA HIS A 266 18.77 -3.49 6.14
C HIS A 266 18.09 -3.45 7.51
N HIS A 267 16.93 -2.79 7.58
CA HIS A 267 16.14 -2.68 8.82
C HIS A 267 16.90 -2.04 9.99
N GLY A 268 17.89 -1.19 9.70
CA GLY A 268 18.72 -0.53 10.71
C GLY A 268 19.90 -1.36 11.20
N LEU A 269 20.26 -2.45 10.51
CA LEU A 269 21.55 -3.10 10.72
C LEU A 269 22.66 -2.13 10.28
N CYS A 270 23.41 -1.66 11.28
CA CYS A 270 24.36 -0.57 11.14
C CYS A 270 25.51 -0.95 10.19
N ASN A 271 25.51 -0.35 9.00
CA ASN A 271 26.71 -0.18 8.20
C ASN A 271 27.31 1.21 8.49
N PRO A 272 28.64 1.36 8.45
CA PRO A 272 29.31 2.54 8.98
C PRO A 272 29.07 3.83 8.16
N THR A 273 28.62 3.74 6.91
CA THR A 273 28.70 4.88 5.99
C THR A 273 27.49 5.81 6.05
N PHE A 274 26.26 5.30 6.08
CA PHE A 274 25.06 6.15 6.22
C PHE A 274 24.60 6.42 7.66
N CYS A 275 24.89 5.53 8.62
CA CYS A 275 24.40 5.67 10.00
C CYS A 275 25.41 6.29 10.98
N CYS A 276 26.72 6.35 10.67
CA CYS A 276 27.74 6.85 11.59
C CYS A 276 28.38 8.20 11.21
N ALA A 277 28.00 8.81 10.09
CA ALA A 277 28.56 10.10 9.64
C ALA A 277 27.93 11.34 10.32
N GLY A 278 27.44 11.20 11.56
CA GLY A 278 26.67 12.20 12.28
C GLY A 278 27.27 12.64 13.61
N ASN A 279 28.59 12.54 13.79
CA ASN A 279 29.32 13.14 14.90
C ASN A 279 30.71 13.54 14.42
N ASP A 280 30.83 14.76 13.90
CA ASP A 280 32.06 15.58 13.92
C ASP A 280 31.64 17.06 14.00
#